data_AF-A0A958IDA2-F1
#
_entry.id   AF-A0A958IDA2-F1
#
_cell.length_a   1.000
_cell.length_b   1.000
_cell.length_c   1.000
_cell.angle_alpha   90.00
_cell.angle_beta   90.00
_cell.angle_gamma   90.00
#
_symmetry.space_group_name_H-M   'P 1'
#
loop_
_entity.id
_entity.type
_entity.pdbx_description
1 polymer ?
#
loop_
_entity_poly.entity_id
_entity_poly.type
_entity_poly.pdbx_seq_one_letter_code
_entity_poly.pdbx_strand_id
1 'polypeptide(L)' 'MAMHLNTTACVNRLANLDQGNRLLLGLYLYERLSVDEIAAVLSQTPSVIEKHLNAALEMVEGQTAVVSA' A
#
# COMPACT_ATOMS: atom_id res chain seq x y z
N MET A 1 -9.25 -26.36 2.90
CA MET A 1 -10.06 -25.33 2.23
C MET A 1 -9.09 -24.38 1.55
N ALA A 2 -8.90 -24.50 0.23
CA ALA A 2 -7.95 -23.66 -0.49
C ALA A 2 -8.56 -22.25 -0.58
N MET A 3 -7.88 -21.28 0.04
CA MET A 3 -8.23 -19.87 -0.10
C MET A 3 -7.92 -19.50 -1.54
N HIS A 4 -8.93 -19.46 -2.42
CA HIS A 4 -8.78 -18.90 -3.76
C HIS A 4 -8.58 -17.39 -3.63
N LEU A 5 -7.36 -17.00 -3.29
CA LEU A 5 -6.91 -15.63 -3.41
C LEU A 5 -7.07 -15.25 -4.88
N ASN A 6 -7.92 -14.26 -5.14
CA ASN A 6 -8.05 -13.68 -6.47
C ASN A 6 -6.78 -12.85 -6.74
N THR A 7 -5.71 -13.57 -7.09
CA THR A 7 -4.37 -13.03 -7.34
C THR A 7 -4.43 -11.98 -8.45
N THR A 8 -5.28 -12.15 -9.45
CA THR A 8 -5.52 -11.19 -10.53
C THR A 8 -6.04 -9.86 -10.00
N ALA A 9 -7.06 -9.88 -9.13
CA ALA A 9 -7.57 -8.65 -8.52
C ALA A 9 -6.52 -7.96 -7.64
N CYS A 10 -5.72 -8.73 -6.90
CA CYS A 10 -4.64 -8.19 -6.07
C CYS A 10 -3.54 -7.54 -6.91
N VAL A 11 -3.09 -8.22 -7.98
CA VAL A 11 -2.07 -7.73 -8.90
C VAL A 11 -2.54 -6.49 -9.64
N ASN A 12 -3.79 -6.46 -10.12
CA ASN A 12 -4.33 -5.28 -10.80
C ASN A 12 -4.44 -4.06 -9.87
N ARG A 13 -4.79 -4.25 -8.60
CA ARG A 13 -4.82 -3.16 -7.61
C ARG A 13 -3.43 -2.56 -7.39
N LEU A 14 -2.43 -3.41 -7.22
CA LEU A 14 -1.04 -2.98 -7.08
C LEU A 14 -0.50 -2.34 -8.36
N ALA A 15 -0.95 -2.79 -9.54
CA ALA A 15 -0.53 -2.23 -10.83
C ALA A 15 -1.07 -0.81 -11.08
N ASN A 16 -2.23 -0.47 -10.50
CA ASN A 16 -2.83 0.86 -10.61
C ASN A 16 -2.20 1.90 -9.66
N LEU A 17 -1.35 1.47 -8.72
CA LEU A 17 -0.61 2.37 -7.86
C LEU A 17 0.62 2.90 -8.61
N ASP A 18 0.89 4.20 -8.46
CA ASP A 18 2.14 4.76 -8.92
C ASP A 18 3.34 4.18 -8.14
N GLN A 19 4.53 4.37 -8.71
CA GLN A 19 5.76 3.81 -8.16
C GLN A 19 6.02 4.23 -6.70
N GLY A 20 5.66 5.46 -6.32
CA GLY A 20 5.85 5.96 -4.96
C GLY A 20 4.95 5.24 -3.97
N ASN A 21 3.66 5.13 -4.28
CA ASN A 21 2.70 4.42 -3.44
C ASN A 21 3.01 2.92 -3.32
N ARG A 22 3.47 2.28 -4.41
CA ARG A 22 3.93 0.89 -4.38
C ARG A 22 5.14 0.69 -3.47
N LEU A 23 6.12 1.59 -3.55
CA LEU A 23 7.30 1.54 -2.69
C LEU A 23 6.91 1.71 -1.23
N LEU A 24 6.05 2.68 -0.93
CA LEU A 24 5.62 3.00 0.42
C LEU A 24 4.86 1.83 1.08
N LEU A 25 3.91 1.25 0.36
CA LEU A 25 3.21 0.04 0.81
C LEU A 25 4.15 -1.18 0.86
N GLY A 26 5.13 -1.24 -0.04
CA GLY A 26 6.25 -2.18 -0.03
C GLY A 26 6.94 -2.24 1.33
N LEU A 27 7.47 -1.09 1.74
CA LEU A 27 8.20 -0.91 2.99
C LEU A 27 7.32 -1.16 4.22
N TYR A 28 6.05 -0.73 4.18
CA TYR A 28 5.15 -0.86 5.33
C TYR A 28 4.56 -2.27 5.50
N LEU A 29 4.01 -2.86 4.43
CA LEU A 29 3.27 -4.12 4.53
C LEU A 29 4.15 -5.37 4.42
N TYR A 30 5.22 -5.32 3.61
CA TYR A 30 6.06 -6.47 3.34
C TYR A 30 7.32 -6.47 4.21
N GLU A 31 8.06 -5.36 4.22
CA GLU A 31 9.26 -5.20 5.06
C GLU A 31 8.92 -4.90 6.53
N ARG A 32 7.65 -4.57 6.82
CA ARG A 32 7.14 -4.28 8.18
C ARG A 32 7.88 -3.16 8.89
N LEU A 33 8.38 -2.18 8.14
CA LEU A 33 8.99 -0.99 8.71
C LEU A 33 7.93 -0.08 9.35
N SER A 34 8.27 0.51 10.48
CA SER A 34 7.48 1.57 11.10
C SER A 34 7.53 2.87 10.27
N VAL A 35 6.58 3.77 10.53
CA VAL A 35 6.54 5.10 9.87
C VAL A 35 7.85 5.87 10.07
N ASP A 36 8.45 5.79 11.26
CA ASP A 36 9.71 6.45 11.57
C ASP A 36 10.91 5.84 10.79
N GLU A 37 10.95 4.52 10.66
CA GLU A 37 11.98 3.83 9.87
C GLU A 37 11.84 4.16 8.37
N ILE A 38 10.62 4.20 7.85
CA ILE A 38 10.35 4.59 6.46
C ILE A 38 10.75 6.05 6.24
N ALA A 39 10.45 6.94 7.19
CA ALA A 39 10.83 8.34 7.13
C ALA A 39 12.37 8.50 7.07
N ALA A 40 13.10 7.72 7.86
CA ALA A 40 14.56 7.69 7.82
C ALA A 40 15.09 7.18 6.46
N VAL A 41 14.54 6.08 5.93
CA VAL A 41 14.95 5.51 4.62
C VAL A 41 14.69 6.47 3.47
N LEU A 42 13.53 7.14 3.48
CA LEU A 42 13.11 8.03 2.40
C LEU A 42 13.56 9.48 2.61
N SER A 43 14.27 9.79 3.71
CA SER A 43 14.69 11.14 4.07
C SER A 43 13.53 12.14 4.09
N GLN A 44 12.41 11.74 4.71
CA GLN A 44 11.19 12.53 4.86
C GLN A 44 10.83 12.64 6.35
N THR A 45 9.84 13.47 6.68
CA THR A 45 9.31 13.51 8.06
C THR A 45 8.25 12.42 8.26
N PRO A 46 8.12 11.86 9.49
CA PRO A 46 7.09 10.86 9.81
C PRO A 46 5.67 11.31 9.44
N SER A 47 5.34 12.58 9.68
CA SER A 47 4.04 13.18 9.32
C SER A 47 3.73 13.15 7.82
N VAL A 48 4.76 13.32 6.98
CA VAL A 48 4.62 13.25 5.52
C VAL A 48 4.40 11.79 5.10
N ILE A 49 5.19 10.87 5.66
CA ILE A 49 5.03 9.43 5.42
C ILE A 49 3.63 8.96 5.82
N GLU A 50 3.16 9.32 7.01
CA GLU A 50 1.83 8.92 7.51
C GLU A 50 0.72 9.42 6.58
N LYS A 51 0.80 10.68 6.14
CA LYS A 51 -0.16 11.24 5.18
C LYS A 51 -0.18 10.45 3.86
N HIS A 52 0.99 10.17 3.28
CA HIS A 52 1.08 9.43 2.02
C HIS A 52 0.68 7.96 2.18
N LEU A 53 1.00 7.35 3.32
CA LEU A 53 0.67 5.97 3.62
C LEU A 53 -0.84 5.78 3.77
N ASN A 54 -1.50 6.68 4.49
CA ASN A 54 -2.96 6.66 4.62
C ASN A 54 -3.64 6.80 3.26
N ALA A 55 -3.19 7.74 2.42
CA ALA A 55 -3.72 7.90 1.06
C ALA A 55 -3.52 6.63 0.21
N ALA A 56 -2.33 6.00 0.28
CA ALA A 56 -2.04 4.78 -0.44
C ALA A 56 -2.89 3.59 0.02
N LEU A 57 -3.14 3.48 1.34
CA LEU A 57 -4.01 2.45 1.92
C LEU A 57 -5.47 2.66 1.49
N GLU A 58 -5.99 3.89 1.55
CA GLU A 58 -7.33 4.22 1.09
C GLU A 58 -7.52 3.91 -0.41
N MET A 59 -6.50 4.15 -1.25
CA MET A 59 -6.56 3.80 -2.67
C MET A 59 -6.67 2.29 -2.90
N VAL A 60 -6.05 1.47 -2.05
CA VAL A 60 -6.14 0.01 -2.14
C VAL A 60 -7.50 -0.49 -1.60
N GLU A 61 -7.99 0.10 -0.51
CA GLU A 61 -9.30 -0.22 0.08
C GLU A 61 -10.46 0.23 -0.81
N GLY A 62 -10.43 1.45 -1.37
CA GLY A 62 -11.45 1.93 -2.30
C GLY A 62 -11.61 1.04 -3.54
N GLN A 63 -10.53 0.37 -3.98
CA GLN A 63 -10.54 -0.60 -5.08
C GLN A 63 -11.09 -1.99 -4.68
N THR A 64 -11.27 -2.29 -3.39
CA THR A 64 -11.96 -3.53 -2.95
C THR A 64 -13.47 -3.43 -3.03
N ALA A 65 -14.03 -2.23 -2.81
CA ALA A 65 -15.48 -2.00 -2.83
C ALA A 65 -16.10 -2.18 -4.22
N VAL A 66 -15.39 -1.79 -5.29
CA VAL A 66 -15.90 -1.82 -6.68
C VAL A 66 -15.98 -3.23 -7.27
N VAL A 67 -15.21 -4.19 -6.75
CA VAL A 67 -15.16 -5.57 -7.27
C VAL A 67 -16.21 -6.47 -6.60
N SER A 68 -16.93 -5.95 -5.59
CA SER A 68 -17.89 -6.71 -4.78
C SER A 68 -19.36 -6.33 -5.06
N ALA A 69 -19.63 -5.50 -6.08
CA ALA A 69 -20.95 -5.03 -6.49
C ALA A 69 -21.38 -5.62 -7.84
#